data_AF-A0A6G7VC04-F1
#
_entry.id   AF-A0A6G7VC04-F1
#
_cell.length_a   1.000
_cell.length_b   1.000
_cell.length_c   1.000
_cell.angle_alpha   90.00
_cell.angle_beta   90.00
_cell.angle_gamma   90.00
#
_symmetry.space_group_name_H-M   'P 1'
#
loop_
_entity.id
_entity.type
_entity.pdbx_description
1 polymer ?
#
loop_
_entity_poly.entity_id
_entity_poly.type
_entity_poly.pdbx_seq_one_letter_code
_entity_poly.pdbx_strand_id
1 'polypeptide(L)'
;MFIGIPAERSHLFRVQPRAAVAVSDPTAWRLYPVYRQVYDRLQLALDAGLRAAPCGVEPCDCGFEPDDPVFVKPIINLYGAARRAGLYRAAEVPPEPGLFWCEALGGEHTSTDCLVQDGEVVWMAHSLASEHKDRFRPLSWEVGIERPLLAPAIREWVERHLGGYTGLCNLELIGGRPIEAHLRGSTGFFDLYGPHFIPAWVALVDGEPFRPPPPIPGGWMISVFSEGPLTEPELAAIAEAGARVYADPATPDRVAVVLCPDRALGHRLMAMLGNRPCEDLTT
;
A
#
# COMPACT_ATOMS: atom_id res chain seq x y z
N MET A 1 4.14 3.28 -22.82
CA MET A 1 4.70 4.27 -21.89
C MET A 1 4.04 4.15 -20.53
N PHE A 2 4.74 4.54 -19.47
CA PHE A 2 4.12 4.70 -18.14
C PHE A 2 3.22 5.94 -18.10
N ILE A 3 2.09 5.86 -17.41
CA ILE A 3 1.08 6.91 -17.32
C ILE A 3 0.74 7.18 -15.85
N GLY A 4 0.78 8.45 -15.45
CA GLY A 4 0.46 8.88 -14.09
C GLY A 4 1.66 8.92 -13.14
N ILE A 5 2.89 9.01 -13.66
CA ILE A 5 4.11 9.07 -12.84
C ILE A 5 4.11 10.34 -11.98
N PRO A 6 4.25 10.22 -10.64
CA PRO A 6 4.47 11.38 -9.79
C PRO A 6 5.77 12.10 -10.19
N ALA A 7 5.75 13.42 -10.25
CA ALA A 7 6.87 14.22 -10.79
C ALA A 7 8.18 13.93 -10.04
N GLU A 8 8.10 13.83 -8.71
CA GLU A 8 9.17 13.53 -7.76
C GLU A 8 9.70 12.09 -7.85
N ARG A 9 9.03 11.21 -8.62
CA ARG A 9 9.43 9.81 -8.87
C ARG A 9 9.85 9.53 -10.31
N SER A 10 9.82 10.55 -11.19
CA SER A 10 10.17 10.40 -12.61
C SER A 10 11.56 9.79 -12.85
N HIS A 11 12.50 9.96 -11.92
CA HIS A 11 13.85 9.41 -12.00
C HIS A 11 13.91 7.88 -12.01
N LEU A 12 12.87 7.19 -11.50
CA LEU A 12 12.76 5.73 -11.47
C LEU A 12 12.37 5.15 -12.84
N PHE A 13 11.61 5.91 -13.64
CA PHE A 13 10.97 5.42 -14.86
C PHE A 13 11.77 5.80 -16.11
N ARG A 14 13.09 5.59 -16.08
CA ARG A 14 13.96 5.90 -17.24
C ARG A 14 13.76 4.93 -18.40
N VAL A 15 13.54 3.66 -18.09
CA VAL A 15 13.15 2.65 -19.08
C VAL A 15 11.64 2.75 -19.26
N GLN A 16 11.18 2.83 -20.50
CA GLN A 16 9.77 3.05 -20.83
C GLN A 16 9.20 1.84 -21.56
N PRO A 17 8.00 1.37 -21.19
CA PRO A 17 7.32 0.33 -21.95
C PRO A 17 6.76 0.89 -23.25
N ARG A 18 6.58 0.01 -24.23
CA ARG A 18 5.79 0.28 -25.44
C ARG A 18 4.30 0.29 -25.09
N ALA A 19 3.85 -0.70 -24.32
CA ALA A 19 2.49 -0.80 -23.80
C ALA A 19 2.14 0.38 -22.86
N ALA A 20 0.87 0.77 -22.81
CA ALA A 20 0.39 1.74 -21.84
C ALA A 20 0.28 1.09 -20.45
N VAL A 21 1.00 1.64 -19.47
CA VAL A 21 1.08 1.06 -18.12
C VAL A 21 0.72 2.11 -17.08
N ALA A 22 -0.24 1.79 -16.21
CA ALA A 22 -0.62 2.67 -15.12
C ALA A 22 0.41 2.63 -13.98
N VAL A 23 0.70 3.80 -13.41
CA VAL A 23 1.47 3.90 -12.15
C VAL A 23 0.68 4.62 -11.04
N SER A 24 -0.61 4.87 -11.29
CA SER A 24 -1.57 5.41 -10.32
C SER A 24 -2.94 4.75 -10.48
N ASP A 25 -3.70 4.64 -9.40
CA ASP A 25 -5.01 3.98 -9.40
C ASP A 25 -6.04 4.66 -10.32
N PRO A 26 -6.14 6.00 -10.41
CA PRO A 26 -7.02 6.64 -11.39
C PRO A 26 -6.67 6.29 -12.84
N THR A 27 -5.38 6.11 -13.13
CA THR A 27 -4.93 5.69 -14.47
C THR A 27 -5.26 4.22 -14.72
N ALA A 28 -4.98 3.36 -13.75
CA ALA A 28 -5.27 1.93 -13.83
C ALA A 28 -6.77 1.66 -14.03
N TRP A 29 -7.63 2.36 -13.28
CA TRP A 29 -9.09 2.30 -13.44
C TRP A 29 -9.55 2.60 -14.89
N ARG A 30 -8.86 3.52 -15.57
CA ARG A 30 -9.14 3.89 -16.96
C ARG A 30 -8.60 2.87 -17.96
N LEU A 31 -7.37 2.41 -17.77
CA LEU A 31 -6.70 1.47 -18.68
C LEU A 31 -7.25 0.04 -18.60
N TYR A 32 -7.75 -0.36 -17.42
CA TYR A 32 -8.09 -1.74 -17.11
C TYR A 32 -9.58 -1.90 -16.72
N PRO A 33 -10.53 -1.58 -17.62
CA PRO A 33 -11.95 -1.55 -17.28
C PRO A 33 -12.53 -2.91 -16.87
N VAL A 34 -11.96 -4.02 -17.38
CA VAL A 34 -12.37 -5.39 -17.06
C VAL A 34 -11.97 -5.81 -15.63
N TYR A 35 -11.04 -5.08 -15.01
CA TYR A 35 -10.48 -5.41 -13.69
C TYR A 35 -10.86 -4.38 -12.61
N ARG A 36 -11.88 -3.54 -12.85
CA ARG A 36 -12.29 -2.47 -11.91
C ARG A 36 -12.79 -2.98 -10.57
N GLN A 37 -13.30 -4.21 -10.53
CA GLN A 37 -13.75 -4.89 -9.31
C GLN A 37 -12.66 -4.98 -8.24
N VAL A 38 -11.37 -4.96 -8.65
CA VAL A 38 -10.21 -4.96 -7.73
C VAL A 38 -10.27 -3.79 -6.74
N TYR A 39 -10.88 -2.68 -7.13
CA TYR A 39 -10.98 -1.48 -6.32
C TYR A 39 -12.19 -1.46 -5.37
N ASP A 40 -13.10 -2.45 -5.47
CA ASP A 40 -14.22 -2.61 -4.56
C ASP A 40 -13.76 -3.33 -3.28
N ARG A 41 -13.55 -2.55 -2.22
CA ARG A 41 -13.04 -3.04 -0.94
C ARG A 41 -14.08 -3.81 -0.14
N LEU A 42 -15.38 -3.60 -0.40
CA LEU A 42 -16.44 -4.38 0.22
C LEU A 42 -16.45 -5.78 -0.37
N GLN A 43 -16.42 -5.89 -1.70
CA GLN A 43 -16.32 -7.19 -2.36
C GLN A 43 -15.03 -7.92 -1.96
N LEU A 44 -13.91 -7.20 -1.89
CA LEU A 44 -12.64 -7.77 -1.40
C LEU A 44 -12.76 -8.36 0.00
N ALA A 45 -13.44 -7.67 0.92
CA ALA A 45 -13.67 -8.16 2.27
C ALA A 45 -14.56 -9.41 2.29
N LEU A 46 -15.66 -9.40 1.53
CA LEU A 46 -16.58 -10.54 1.40
C LEU A 46 -15.89 -11.77 0.79
N ASP A 47 -15.11 -11.58 -0.29
CA ASP A 47 -14.35 -12.65 -0.95
C ASP A 47 -13.26 -13.22 -0.04
N ALA A 48 -12.66 -12.37 0.80
CA ALA A 48 -11.76 -12.83 1.83
C ALA A 48 -12.46 -13.67 2.90
N GLY A 49 -13.81 -13.66 2.97
CA GLY A 49 -14.62 -14.35 3.97
C GLY A 49 -14.87 -13.53 5.22
N LEU A 50 -14.79 -12.20 5.11
CA LEU A 50 -15.03 -11.30 6.24
C LEU A 50 -16.50 -10.99 6.42
N ARG A 51 -16.92 -10.77 7.66
CA ARG A 51 -18.22 -10.12 7.91
C ARG A 51 -18.10 -8.64 7.54
N ALA A 52 -18.88 -8.22 6.55
CA ALA A 52 -18.88 -6.85 6.05
C ALA A 52 -20.22 -6.52 5.38
N ALA A 53 -20.61 -5.25 5.43
CA ALA A 53 -21.78 -4.75 4.72
C ALA A 53 -21.63 -3.24 4.43
N PRO A 54 -22.33 -2.70 3.41
CA PRO A 54 -22.40 -1.26 3.22
C PRO A 54 -23.00 -0.57 4.44
N CYS A 55 -22.53 0.63 4.76
CA CYS A 55 -23.13 1.45 5.81
C CYS A 55 -24.62 1.70 5.50
N GLY A 56 -25.47 1.48 6.50
CA GLY A 56 -26.93 1.41 6.35
C GLY A 56 -27.51 0.00 6.56
N VAL A 57 -26.66 -1.04 6.54
CA VAL A 57 -26.94 -2.32 7.20
C VAL A 57 -26.26 -2.28 8.57
N GLU A 58 -26.99 -2.56 9.64
CA GLU A 58 -26.43 -2.50 11.00
C GLU A 58 -25.50 -3.69 11.26
N PRO A 59 -24.29 -3.50 11.82
CA PRO A 59 -23.42 -4.63 12.16
C PRO A 59 -24.07 -5.60 13.15
N CYS A 60 -24.91 -5.11 14.06
CA CYS A 60 -25.65 -5.94 15.02
C CYS A 60 -26.59 -6.94 14.32
N ASP A 61 -27.18 -6.57 13.17
CA ASP A 61 -28.00 -7.49 12.37
C ASP A 61 -27.16 -8.60 11.70
N CYS A 62 -25.84 -8.41 11.66
CA CYS A 62 -24.86 -9.35 11.13
C CYS A 62 -24.08 -10.08 12.24
N GLY A 63 -24.59 -10.08 13.47
CA GLY A 63 -24.08 -10.89 14.58
C GLY A 63 -22.85 -10.30 15.28
N PHE A 64 -22.71 -8.97 15.30
CA PHE A 64 -21.82 -8.27 16.22
C PHE A 64 -22.58 -7.84 17.48
N GLU A 65 -21.91 -7.86 18.62
CA GLU A 65 -22.42 -7.21 19.83
C GLU A 65 -22.27 -5.69 19.73
N PRO A 66 -23.12 -4.87 20.38
CA PRO A 66 -23.11 -3.41 20.25
C PRO A 66 -21.75 -2.73 20.47
N ASP A 67 -20.93 -3.27 21.39
CA ASP A 67 -19.61 -2.74 21.74
C ASP A 67 -18.46 -3.39 20.95
N ASP A 68 -18.74 -4.36 20.06
CA ASP A 68 -17.70 -4.96 19.24
C ASP A 68 -17.07 -3.92 18.32
N PRO A 69 -15.74 -3.93 18.14
CA PRO A 69 -15.06 -3.05 17.22
C PRO A 69 -15.26 -3.50 15.77
N VAL A 70 -15.69 -2.57 14.92
CA VAL A 70 -15.75 -2.72 13.47
C VAL A 70 -14.93 -1.63 12.79
N PHE A 71 -14.42 -1.93 11.60
CA PHE A 71 -13.66 -0.97 10.81
C PHE A 71 -14.52 -0.41 9.68
N VAL A 72 -14.67 0.92 9.63
CA VAL A 72 -15.45 1.63 8.62
C VAL A 72 -14.49 2.31 7.65
N LYS A 73 -14.72 2.16 6.33
CA LYS A 73 -13.92 2.84 5.28
C LYS A 73 -14.73 2.99 3.98
N PRO A 74 -14.30 3.83 3.01
CA PRO A 74 -14.94 3.90 1.70
C PRO A 74 -14.89 2.58 0.94
N ILE A 75 -15.94 2.28 0.16
CA ILE A 75 -15.98 1.11 -0.73
C ILE A 75 -14.91 1.24 -1.83
N ILE A 76 -14.80 2.43 -2.45
CA ILE A 76 -13.77 2.77 -3.45
C ILE A 76 -13.02 4.01 -2.98
N ASN A 77 -11.69 3.94 -2.97
CA ASN A 77 -10.82 5.10 -2.78
C ASN A 77 -9.54 4.95 -3.63
N LEU A 78 -9.49 5.69 -4.75
CA LEU A 78 -8.37 5.68 -5.70
C LEU A 78 -7.20 6.60 -5.29
N TYR A 79 -7.36 7.38 -4.21
CA TYR A 79 -6.32 8.30 -3.70
C TYR A 79 -5.65 7.77 -2.43
N GLY A 80 -6.14 6.65 -1.87
CA GLY A 80 -5.54 5.97 -0.71
C GLY A 80 -5.54 6.81 0.57
N ALA A 81 -4.46 6.67 1.36
CA ALA A 81 -4.15 7.44 2.57
C ALA A 81 -5.15 7.30 3.72
N ALA A 82 -5.82 6.15 3.86
CA ALA A 82 -6.78 5.87 4.95
C ALA A 82 -7.87 6.95 5.12
N ARG A 83 -8.19 7.69 4.05
CA ARG A 83 -9.18 8.77 4.10
C ARG A 83 -10.54 8.21 4.51
N ARG A 84 -11.12 8.79 5.56
CA ARG A 84 -12.43 8.38 6.11
C ARG A 84 -12.46 6.94 6.61
N ALA A 85 -11.31 6.43 7.07
CA ALA A 85 -11.21 5.12 7.69
C ALA A 85 -11.14 5.26 9.22
N GLY A 86 -11.82 4.39 9.95
CA GLY A 86 -11.84 4.45 11.41
C GLY A 86 -12.39 3.20 12.08
N LEU A 87 -12.05 3.04 13.37
CA LEU A 87 -12.69 2.07 14.24
C LEU A 87 -13.95 2.69 14.85
N TYR A 88 -15.01 1.91 14.86
CA TYR A 88 -16.31 2.27 15.44
C TYR A 88 -16.76 1.12 16.35
N ARG A 89 -17.55 1.44 17.37
CA ARG A 89 -18.40 0.42 18.00
C ARG A 89 -19.50 0.03 17.03
N ALA A 90 -19.87 -1.24 16.99
CA ALA A 90 -20.89 -1.78 16.09
C ALA A 90 -22.19 -0.97 16.10
N ALA A 91 -22.66 -0.55 17.29
CA ALA A 91 -23.88 0.25 17.44
C ALA A 91 -23.73 1.74 17.07
N GLU A 92 -22.51 2.20 16.76
CA GLU A 92 -22.20 3.60 16.46
C GLU A 92 -21.77 3.80 14.99
N VAL A 93 -21.91 2.78 14.14
CA VAL A 93 -21.58 2.90 12.72
C VAL A 93 -22.50 3.92 12.04
N PRO A 94 -21.96 4.96 11.39
CA PRO A 94 -22.79 5.93 10.69
C PRO A 94 -23.40 5.29 9.42
N PRO A 95 -24.67 5.58 9.09
CA PRO A 95 -25.34 5.06 7.89
C PRO A 95 -24.95 5.86 6.63
N GLU A 96 -23.65 6.06 6.43
CA GLU A 96 -23.16 6.96 5.39
C GLU A 96 -23.00 6.29 4.02
N PRO A 97 -23.63 6.82 2.95
CA PRO A 97 -23.50 6.27 1.60
C PRO A 97 -22.06 6.23 1.09
N GLY A 98 -21.70 5.12 0.44
CA GLY A 98 -20.37 4.92 -0.14
C GLY A 98 -19.30 4.46 0.85
N LEU A 99 -19.61 4.39 2.14
CA LEU A 99 -18.82 3.69 3.15
C LEU A 99 -19.35 2.27 3.36
N PHE A 100 -18.51 1.41 3.90
CA PHE A 100 -18.88 0.10 4.41
C PHE A 100 -18.17 -0.18 5.72
N TRP A 101 -18.73 -1.07 6.52
CA TRP A 101 -18.07 -1.61 7.70
C TRP A 101 -17.63 -3.06 7.45
N CYS A 102 -16.56 -3.49 8.11
CA CYS A 102 -16.14 -4.88 8.19
C CYS A 102 -15.62 -5.23 9.59
N GLU A 103 -15.43 -6.52 9.86
CA GLU A 103 -14.71 -6.95 11.05
C GLU A 103 -13.34 -6.27 11.16
N ALA A 104 -12.96 -5.87 12.37
CA ALA A 104 -11.66 -5.30 12.63
C ALA A 104 -10.60 -6.41 12.63
N LEU A 105 -9.63 -6.31 11.72
CA LEU A 105 -8.54 -7.28 11.59
C LEU A 105 -7.36 -6.94 12.51
N GLY A 106 -6.72 -7.99 13.05
CA GLY A 106 -5.46 -7.92 13.77
C GLY A 106 -4.33 -8.71 13.09
N GLY A 107 -3.10 -8.52 13.55
CA GLY A 107 -1.90 -9.17 13.03
C GLY A 107 -1.06 -8.27 12.13
N GLU A 108 -0.06 -8.87 11.46
CA GLU A 108 0.87 -8.13 10.60
C GLU A 108 0.15 -7.41 9.45
N HIS A 109 0.46 -6.13 9.25
CA HIS A 109 0.04 -5.38 8.06
C HIS A 109 1.16 -5.44 7.01
N THR A 110 0.88 -6.07 5.88
CA THR A 110 1.84 -6.24 4.79
C THR A 110 1.33 -5.60 3.50
N SER A 111 2.26 -5.22 2.63
CA SER A 111 1.99 -4.78 1.26
C SER A 111 2.88 -5.60 0.34
N THR A 112 2.27 -6.29 -0.63
CA THR A 112 2.99 -7.17 -1.56
C THR A 112 2.80 -6.72 -2.99
N ASP A 113 3.88 -6.26 -3.62
CA ASP A 113 3.93 -6.03 -5.06
C ASP A 113 4.18 -7.35 -5.80
N CYS A 114 3.36 -7.64 -6.81
CA CYS A 114 3.38 -8.84 -7.62
C CYS A 114 3.52 -8.49 -9.09
N LEU A 115 4.51 -9.04 -9.78
CA LEU A 115 4.49 -9.09 -11.24
C LEU A 115 3.61 -10.26 -11.66
N VAL A 116 2.60 -9.96 -12.48
CA VAL A 116 1.59 -10.91 -12.94
C VAL A 116 1.73 -11.07 -14.45
N GLN A 117 1.75 -12.32 -14.91
CA GLN A 117 1.77 -12.70 -16.32
C GLN A 117 0.54 -13.56 -16.61
N ASP A 118 -0.38 -13.06 -17.44
CA ASP A 118 -1.60 -13.77 -17.81
C ASP A 118 -2.44 -14.31 -16.63
N GLY A 119 -2.45 -13.58 -15.51
CA GLY A 119 -3.10 -14.01 -14.27
C GLY A 119 -2.28 -14.93 -13.36
N GLU A 120 -1.01 -15.19 -13.69
CA GLU A 120 -0.08 -15.94 -12.83
C GLU A 120 0.95 -15.02 -12.16
N VAL A 121 1.20 -15.21 -10.87
CA VAL A 121 2.26 -14.45 -10.18
C VAL A 121 3.64 -15.01 -10.52
N VAL A 122 4.49 -14.20 -11.16
CA VAL A 122 5.85 -14.60 -11.56
C VAL A 122 6.96 -14.02 -10.68
N TRP A 123 6.63 -13.04 -9.83
CA TRP A 123 7.54 -12.45 -8.85
C TRP A 123 6.75 -11.72 -7.76
N MET A 124 7.32 -11.66 -6.54
CA MET A 124 6.73 -10.97 -5.39
C MET A 124 7.80 -10.16 -4.65
N ALA A 125 7.40 -9.02 -4.09
CA ALA A 125 8.17 -8.26 -3.11
C ALA A 125 7.25 -7.86 -1.95
N HIS A 126 7.63 -8.27 -0.74
CA HIS A 126 6.86 -7.99 0.47
C HIS A 126 7.46 -6.82 1.25
N SER A 127 6.58 -6.03 1.84
CA SER A 127 6.87 -5.00 2.83
C SER A 127 6.01 -5.21 4.06
N LEU A 128 6.55 -4.92 5.25
CA LEU A 128 5.85 -4.97 6.54
C LEU A 128 5.72 -3.57 7.12
N ALA A 129 4.50 -3.20 7.47
CA ALA A 129 4.22 -1.95 8.17
C ALA A 129 4.60 -2.04 9.66
N SER A 130 4.99 -0.90 10.23
CA SER A 130 5.13 -0.75 11.68
C SER A 130 3.81 -0.92 12.41
N GLU A 131 3.88 -1.44 13.64
CA GLU A 131 2.74 -1.47 14.57
C GLU A 131 2.29 -0.06 14.95
N HIS A 132 3.23 0.87 15.06
CA HIS A 132 2.94 2.29 15.29
C HIS A 132 2.34 2.92 14.03
N LYS A 133 1.21 3.61 14.21
CA LYS A 133 0.46 4.24 13.13
C LYS A 133 0.01 5.64 13.55
N ASP A 134 -0.03 6.56 12.60
CA ASP A 134 -0.73 7.84 12.72
C ASP A 134 -2.04 7.76 11.93
N ARG A 135 -3.19 7.85 12.61
CA ARG A 135 -4.53 7.74 12.01
C ARG A 135 -4.63 6.56 11.02
N PHE A 136 -4.27 5.37 11.50
CA PHE A 136 -4.23 4.10 10.75
C PHE A 136 -3.18 4.00 9.63
N ARG A 137 -2.34 5.01 9.43
CA ARG A 137 -1.25 4.99 8.47
C ARG A 137 0.05 4.57 9.16
N PRO A 138 0.76 3.54 8.66
CA PRO A 138 2.04 3.13 9.25
C PRO A 138 3.07 4.25 9.25
N LEU A 139 3.77 4.41 10.39
CA LEU A 139 4.88 5.33 10.51
C LEU A 139 6.10 4.86 9.70
N SER A 140 6.27 3.55 9.52
CA SER A 140 7.31 3.01 8.65
C SER A 140 6.89 1.71 7.97
N TRP A 141 7.66 1.36 6.96
CA TRP A 141 7.61 0.09 6.26
C TRP A 141 9.01 -0.50 6.17
N GLU A 142 9.18 -1.74 6.61
CA GLU A 142 10.34 -2.56 6.27
C GLU A 142 10.11 -3.20 4.91
N VAL A 143 10.91 -2.83 3.93
CA VAL A 143 10.78 -3.27 2.53
C VAL A 143 11.77 -4.40 2.26
N GLY A 144 11.36 -5.40 1.48
CA GLY A 144 12.23 -6.50 1.08
C GLY A 144 12.43 -7.52 2.19
N ILE A 145 11.32 -7.94 2.78
CA ILE A 145 11.28 -9.00 3.78
C ILE A 145 10.77 -10.30 3.16
N GLU A 146 11.08 -11.44 3.77
CA GLU A 146 10.53 -12.73 3.37
C GLU A 146 9.19 -12.99 4.07
N ARG A 147 8.16 -13.36 3.30
CA ARG A 147 6.85 -13.82 3.79
C ARG A 147 6.33 -14.99 2.98
N PRO A 148 7.04 -16.14 2.94
CA PRO A 148 6.69 -17.28 2.10
C PRO A 148 5.28 -17.84 2.38
N LEU A 149 4.79 -17.68 3.61
CA LEU A 149 3.45 -18.13 4.02
C LEU A 149 2.31 -17.36 3.34
N LEU A 150 2.56 -16.14 2.83
CA LEU A 150 1.54 -15.36 2.12
C LEU A 150 1.43 -15.76 0.64
N ALA A 151 2.46 -16.38 0.07
CA ALA A 151 2.53 -16.62 -1.37
C ALA A 151 1.37 -17.48 -1.92
N PRO A 152 0.91 -18.56 -1.25
CA PRO A 152 -0.22 -19.35 -1.75
C PRO A 152 -1.52 -18.54 -1.84
N ALA A 153 -1.87 -17.81 -0.78
CA ALA A 153 -3.10 -17.01 -0.73
C ALA A 153 -3.09 -15.86 -1.76
N ILE A 154 -1.93 -15.23 -1.96
CA ILE A 154 -1.75 -14.18 -2.97
C ILE A 154 -1.91 -14.75 -4.39
N ARG A 155 -1.30 -15.91 -4.67
CA ARG A 155 -1.43 -16.59 -5.98
C ARG A 155 -2.88 -16.93 -6.27
N GLU A 156 -3.57 -17.56 -5.31
CA GLU A 156 -4.98 -17.92 -5.44
C GLU A 156 -5.86 -16.69 -5.71
N TRP A 157 -5.62 -15.58 -5.00
CA TRP A 157 -6.36 -14.34 -5.23
C TRP A 157 -6.11 -13.80 -6.65
N VAL A 158 -4.85 -13.75 -7.09
CA VAL A 158 -4.49 -13.25 -8.43
C VAL A 158 -5.11 -14.12 -9.52
N GLU A 159 -5.01 -15.45 -9.41
CA GLU A 159 -5.61 -16.39 -10.37
C GLU A 159 -7.14 -16.21 -10.47
N ARG A 160 -7.81 -16.00 -9.34
CA ARG A 160 -9.27 -15.80 -9.28
C ARG A 160 -9.73 -14.47 -9.88
N HIS A 161 -9.00 -13.38 -9.62
CA HIS A 161 -9.49 -12.03 -9.92
C HIS A 161 -8.84 -11.37 -11.13
N LEU A 162 -7.66 -11.86 -11.55
CA LEU A 162 -6.81 -11.24 -12.57
C LEU A 162 -6.48 -12.17 -13.74
N GLY A 163 -7.32 -13.17 -14.03
CA GLY A 163 -7.15 -14.01 -15.22
C GLY A 163 -7.03 -13.18 -16.50
N GLY A 164 -5.97 -13.39 -17.29
CA GLY A 164 -5.68 -12.59 -18.48
C GLY A 164 -4.90 -11.29 -18.23
N TYR A 165 -4.64 -10.91 -16.97
CA TYR A 165 -3.94 -9.67 -16.65
C TYR A 165 -2.43 -9.86 -16.73
N THR A 166 -1.74 -8.94 -17.41
CA THR A 166 -0.28 -8.84 -17.39
C THR A 166 0.13 -7.44 -16.91
N GLY A 167 0.87 -7.36 -15.81
CA GLY A 167 1.22 -6.09 -15.20
C GLY A 167 1.69 -6.21 -13.76
N LEU A 168 1.54 -5.12 -13.02
CA LEU A 168 1.94 -5.02 -11.62
C LEU A 168 0.69 -4.90 -10.77
N CYS A 169 0.54 -5.80 -9.80
CA CYS A 169 -0.53 -5.78 -8.82
C CYS A 169 0.05 -5.60 -7.42
N ASN A 170 -0.55 -4.74 -6.60
CA ASN A 170 -0.25 -4.67 -5.17
C ASN A 170 -1.43 -5.21 -4.36
N LEU A 171 -1.14 -6.04 -3.36
CA LEU A 171 -2.11 -6.46 -2.35
C LEU A 171 -1.64 -6.01 -0.97
N GLU A 172 -2.49 -5.29 -0.26
CA GLU A 172 -2.30 -5.01 1.17
C GLU A 172 -3.12 -5.99 1.99
N LEU A 173 -2.49 -6.56 3.03
CA LEU A 173 -3.09 -7.57 3.89
C LEU A 173 -2.91 -7.21 5.36
N ILE A 174 -3.89 -7.57 6.20
CA ILE A 174 -3.75 -7.59 7.66
C ILE A 174 -4.03 -9.02 8.14
N GLY A 175 -3.10 -9.60 8.92
CA GLY A 175 -3.25 -10.97 9.41
C GLY A 175 -3.39 -12.01 8.29
N GLY A 176 -2.83 -11.73 7.12
CA GLY A 176 -2.94 -12.57 5.92
C GLY A 176 -4.25 -12.45 5.14
N ARG A 177 -5.17 -11.55 5.53
CA ARG A 177 -6.42 -11.28 4.81
C ARG A 177 -6.31 -10.00 3.97
N PRO A 178 -6.70 -10.01 2.69
CA PRO A 178 -6.66 -8.81 1.84
C PRO A 178 -7.52 -7.67 2.39
N ILE A 179 -6.99 -6.45 2.39
CA ILE A 179 -7.71 -5.24 2.82
C ILE A 179 -7.80 -4.18 1.73
N GLU A 180 -6.85 -4.14 0.79
CA GLU A 180 -6.83 -3.30 -0.41
C GLU A 180 -6.06 -4.02 -1.54
N ALA A 181 -6.41 -3.69 -2.78
CA ALA A 181 -5.75 -4.21 -3.96
C ALA A 181 -5.61 -3.09 -5.01
N HIS A 182 -4.53 -3.13 -5.79
CA HIS A 182 -4.20 -2.10 -6.76
C HIS A 182 -3.58 -2.71 -8.02
N LEU A 183 -3.87 -2.16 -9.20
CA LEU A 183 -3.26 -2.57 -10.48
C LEU A 183 -2.07 -1.68 -10.87
N ARG A 184 -1.30 -1.35 -9.83
CA ARG A 184 -0.04 -0.59 -9.85
C ARG A 184 0.74 -0.98 -8.60
N GLY A 185 2.06 -0.83 -8.65
CA GLY A 185 2.90 -1.05 -7.48
C GLY A 185 3.02 0.19 -6.59
N SER A 186 3.59 -0.02 -5.41
CA SER A 186 3.85 1.04 -4.45
C SER A 186 5.11 1.81 -4.83
N THR A 187 4.97 2.86 -5.64
CA THR A 187 6.10 3.63 -6.19
C THR A 187 7.06 4.18 -5.12
N GLY A 188 6.59 4.37 -3.89
CA GLY A 188 7.43 4.74 -2.73
C GLY A 188 8.45 3.68 -2.31
N PHE A 189 8.30 2.42 -2.74
CA PHE A 189 9.21 1.31 -2.44
C PHE A 189 10.24 1.05 -3.54
N PHE A 190 10.01 1.52 -4.77
CA PHE A 190 10.81 1.12 -5.93
C PHE A 190 12.28 1.56 -5.85
N ASP A 191 12.59 2.66 -5.16
CA ASP A 191 13.98 3.06 -4.86
C ASP A 191 14.73 1.98 -4.04
N LEU A 192 14.02 1.10 -3.32
CA LEU A 192 14.55 0.00 -2.52
C LEU A 192 14.49 -1.36 -3.25
N TYR A 193 13.90 -1.43 -4.44
CA TYR A 193 13.78 -2.68 -5.22
C TYR A 193 15.03 -3.01 -6.04
N GLY A 194 15.92 -2.02 -6.21
CA GLY A 194 17.15 -2.16 -6.98
C GLY A 194 16.94 -1.93 -8.49
N PRO A 195 18.04 -1.86 -9.25
CA PRO A 195 18.03 -1.35 -10.62
C PRO A 195 17.37 -2.28 -11.65
N HIS A 196 17.17 -3.55 -11.31
CA HIS A 196 16.65 -4.56 -12.23
C HIS A 196 15.11 -4.63 -12.26
N PHE A 197 14.43 -4.04 -11.29
CA PHE A 197 12.98 -4.14 -11.17
C PHE A 197 12.23 -3.48 -12.33
N ILE A 198 12.45 -2.19 -12.58
CA ILE A 198 11.74 -1.45 -13.64
C ILE A 198 11.99 -2.06 -15.03
N PRO A 199 13.24 -2.41 -15.43
CA PRO A 199 13.47 -3.10 -16.70
C PRO A 199 12.72 -4.43 -16.82
N ALA A 200 12.65 -5.23 -15.75
CA ALA A 200 11.93 -6.50 -15.78
C ALA A 200 10.41 -6.29 -15.90
N TRP A 201 9.85 -5.30 -15.20
CA TRP A 201 8.45 -4.93 -15.34
C TRP A 201 8.12 -4.49 -16.76
N VAL A 202 8.98 -3.65 -17.37
CA VAL A 202 8.84 -3.22 -18.77
C VAL A 202 8.89 -4.42 -19.73
N ALA A 203 9.87 -5.30 -19.58
CA ALA A 203 9.99 -6.49 -20.43
C ALA A 203 8.74 -7.36 -20.34
N LEU A 204 8.19 -7.54 -19.14
CA LEU A 204 6.98 -8.33 -18.91
C LEU A 204 5.75 -7.78 -19.67
N VAL A 205 5.44 -6.49 -19.47
CA VAL A 205 4.25 -5.85 -20.06
C VAL A 205 4.35 -5.65 -21.57
N ASP A 206 5.56 -5.61 -22.11
CA ASP A 206 5.80 -5.51 -23.55
C ASP A 206 5.89 -6.89 -24.24
N GLY A 207 5.75 -7.99 -23.50
CA GLY A 207 5.84 -9.35 -24.02
C GLY A 207 7.26 -9.72 -24.49
N GLU A 208 8.28 -9.06 -23.94
CA GLU A 208 9.69 -9.32 -24.24
C GLU A 208 10.23 -10.47 -23.36
N PRO A 209 11.41 -11.03 -23.67
CA PRO A 209 12.04 -12.04 -22.82
C PRO A 209 12.17 -11.55 -21.37
N PHE A 210 11.32 -12.11 -20.51
CA PHE A 210 11.25 -11.76 -19.10
C PHE A 210 12.21 -12.59 -18.26
N ARG A 211 12.89 -11.94 -17.31
CA ARG A 211 13.58 -12.59 -16.21
C ARG A 211 13.11 -11.95 -14.91
N PRO A 212 12.63 -12.73 -13.92
CA PRO A 212 12.31 -12.19 -12.62
C PRO A 212 13.47 -11.37 -12.04
N PRO A 213 13.21 -10.19 -11.46
CA PRO A 213 14.23 -9.47 -10.70
C PRO A 213 14.83 -10.37 -9.62
N PRO A 214 16.10 -10.14 -9.23
CA PRO A 214 16.67 -10.77 -8.04
C PRO A 214 15.89 -10.36 -6.78
N PRO A 215 16.13 -11.03 -5.63
CA PRO A 215 15.61 -10.57 -4.35
C PRO A 215 15.91 -9.09 -4.14
N ILE A 216 14.90 -8.33 -3.70
CA ILE A 216 15.04 -6.89 -3.54
C ILE A 216 15.98 -6.57 -2.39
N PRO A 217 16.92 -5.60 -2.54
CA PRO A 217 17.82 -5.20 -1.45
C PRO A 217 17.05 -4.78 -0.19
N GLY A 218 15.94 -4.06 -0.38
CA GLY A 218 15.07 -3.62 0.69
C GLY A 218 15.65 -2.46 1.50
N GLY A 219 15.12 -2.27 2.70
CA GLY A 219 15.44 -1.15 3.57
C GLY A 219 14.21 -0.62 4.28
N TRP A 220 14.24 0.65 4.68
CA TRP A 220 13.14 1.31 5.38
C TRP A 220 12.56 2.44 4.55
N MET A 221 11.23 2.53 4.54
CA MET A 221 10.47 3.72 4.17
C MET A 221 9.83 4.28 5.43
N ILE A 222 10.15 5.51 5.80
CA ILE A 222 9.67 6.18 7.02
C ILE A 222 8.79 7.35 6.62
N SER A 223 7.56 7.36 7.10
CA SER A 223 6.62 8.47 6.96
C SER A 223 6.83 9.46 8.10
N VAL A 224 7.16 10.70 7.77
CA VAL A 224 7.34 11.77 8.76
C VAL A 224 6.06 12.60 8.81
N PHE A 225 5.24 12.36 9.82
CA PHE A 225 4.05 13.16 10.11
C PHE A 225 4.42 14.26 11.11
N SER A 226 4.10 15.52 10.79
CA SER A 226 4.41 16.66 11.65
C SER A 226 3.72 17.94 11.18
N GLU A 227 3.51 18.89 12.09
CA GLU A 227 3.02 20.24 11.78
C GLU A 227 4.07 21.13 11.10
N GLY A 228 5.35 20.79 11.22
CA GLY A 228 6.48 21.58 10.69
C GLY A 228 7.47 20.74 9.87
N PRO A 229 8.36 21.41 9.11
CA PRO A 229 9.36 20.72 8.30
C PRO A 229 10.35 19.90 9.16
N LEU A 230 11.18 19.12 8.47
CA LEU A 230 12.35 18.50 9.10
C LEU A 230 13.33 19.59 9.58
N THR A 231 13.86 19.43 10.78
CA THR A 231 14.87 20.33 11.37
C THR A 231 16.25 20.05 10.75
N GLU A 232 17.17 21.01 10.85
CA GLU A 232 18.55 20.84 10.37
C GLU A 232 19.26 19.63 11.01
N PRO A 233 19.17 19.36 12.33
CA PRO A 233 19.74 18.15 12.93
C PRO A 233 19.18 16.84 12.35
N GLU A 234 17.89 16.78 12.07
CA GLU A 234 17.29 15.57 11.48
C GLU A 234 17.74 15.38 10.03
N LEU A 235 17.78 16.46 9.25
CA LEU A 235 18.31 16.41 7.87
C LEU A 235 19.77 15.95 7.86
N ALA A 236 20.59 16.42 8.80
CA ALA A 236 21.98 15.99 8.96
C ALA A 236 22.07 14.49 9.30
N ALA A 237 21.27 14.01 10.26
CA ALA A 237 21.25 12.60 10.64
C ALA A 237 20.76 11.69 9.49
N ILE A 238 19.76 12.14 8.71
CA ILE A 238 19.29 11.41 7.53
C ILE A 238 20.40 11.32 6.47
N ALA A 239 21.11 12.42 6.23
CA ALA A 239 22.22 12.45 5.26
C ALA A 239 23.39 11.56 5.70
N GLU A 240 23.75 11.57 7.00
CA GLU A 240 24.78 10.70 7.57
C GLU A 240 24.43 9.22 7.42
N ALA A 241 23.14 8.88 7.54
CA ALA A 241 22.63 7.54 7.32
C ALA A 241 22.59 7.12 5.83
N GLY A 242 22.99 7.99 4.90
CA GLY A 242 22.88 7.75 3.46
C GLY A 242 21.44 7.63 2.97
N ALA A 243 20.48 8.10 3.77
CA ALA A 243 19.06 8.05 3.45
C ALA A 243 18.64 9.25 2.60
N ARG A 244 17.54 9.08 1.85
CA ARG A 244 17.00 10.10 0.95
C ARG A 244 15.71 10.64 1.51
N VAL A 245 15.52 11.95 1.41
CA VAL A 245 14.28 12.64 1.81
C VAL A 245 13.52 13.04 0.55
N TYR A 246 12.23 12.74 0.55
CA TYR A 246 11.27 13.21 -0.45
C TYR A 246 10.19 14.01 0.27
N ALA A 247 9.97 15.26 -0.13
CA ALA A 247 8.82 16.02 0.36
C ALA A 247 7.53 15.36 -0.12
N ASP A 248 6.47 15.40 0.70
CA ASP A 248 5.15 14.85 0.32
C ASP A 248 4.05 15.92 0.39
N PRO A 249 3.94 16.78 -0.64
CA PRO A 249 2.89 17.79 -0.67
C PRO A 249 1.49 17.20 -0.91
N ALA A 250 1.37 15.91 -1.26
CA ALA A 250 0.09 15.29 -1.60
C ALA A 250 -0.67 14.78 -0.37
N THR A 251 0.02 14.62 0.76
CA THR A 251 -0.54 14.17 2.04
C THR A 251 -0.47 15.32 3.05
N PRO A 252 -1.61 15.97 3.42
CA PRO A 252 -1.62 17.25 4.14
C PRO A 252 -0.79 17.33 5.42
N ASP A 253 -0.57 16.22 6.10
CA ASP A 253 0.06 16.09 7.41
C ASP A 253 1.33 15.21 7.40
N ARG A 254 1.73 14.68 6.24
CA ARG A 254 3.01 13.99 6.06
C ARG A 254 3.98 14.92 5.36
N VAL A 255 4.94 15.46 6.10
CA VAL A 255 5.87 16.47 5.55
C VAL A 255 6.94 15.84 4.66
N ALA A 256 7.30 14.58 4.93
CA ALA A 256 8.32 13.89 4.16
C ALA A 256 8.19 12.36 4.22
N VAL A 257 8.78 11.72 3.22
CA VAL A 257 9.11 10.30 3.22
C VAL A 257 10.63 10.16 3.21
N VAL A 258 11.17 9.39 4.15
CA VAL A 258 12.61 9.08 4.24
C VAL A 258 12.83 7.64 3.80
N LEU A 259 13.72 7.44 2.82
CA LEU A 259 14.11 6.12 2.34
C LEU A 259 15.54 5.80 2.78
N CYS A 260 15.70 4.75 3.57
CA CYS A 260 16.99 4.31 4.09
C CYS A 260 17.28 2.87 3.64
N PRO A 261 18.19 2.65 2.67
CA PRO A 261 18.57 1.31 2.23
C PRO A 261 19.27 0.48 3.31
N ASP A 262 19.95 1.14 4.26
CA ASP A 262 20.62 0.46 5.38
C ASP A 262 19.60 0.14 6.49
N ARG A 263 19.39 -1.14 6.76
CA ARG A 263 18.40 -1.59 7.76
C ARG A 263 18.74 -1.17 9.18
N ALA A 264 20.02 -1.19 9.56
CA ALA A 264 20.44 -0.86 10.91
C ALA A 264 20.33 0.65 11.16
N LEU A 265 20.74 1.46 10.19
CA LEU A 265 20.62 2.92 10.25
C LEU A 265 19.16 3.37 10.20
N GLY A 266 18.34 2.73 9.35
CA GLY A 266 16.93 3.04 9.23
C GLY A 266 16.14 2.81 10.52
N HIS A 267 16.47 1.78 11.30
CA HIS A 267 15.87 1.57 12.62
C HIS A 267 16.16 2.75 13.58
N ARG A 268 17.38 3.31 13.54
CA ARG A 268 17.74 4.50 14.35
C ARG A 268 16.99 5.74 13.89
N LEU A 269 16.90 5.96 12.57
CA LEU A 269 16.13 7.06 12.01
C LEU A 269 14.64 6.96 12.34
N MET A 270 14.07 5.76 12.33
CA MET A 270 12.67 5.54 12.69
C MET A 270 12.40 5.96 14.15
N ALA A 271 13.26 5.58 15.09
CA ALA A 271 13.11 5.98 16.49
C ALA A 271 13.23 7.51 16.69
N MET A 272 14.07 8.17 15.89
CA MET A 272 14.24 9.62 15.92
C MET A 272 13.05 10.37 15.31
N LEU A 273 12.59 9.93 14.13
CA LEU A 273 11.58 10.64 13.33
C LEU A 273 10.14 10.27 13.72
N GLY A 274 9.92 9.04 14.20
CA GLY A 274 8.60 8.51 14.53
C GLY A 274 8.03 8.99 15.87
N ASN A 275 8.84 9.65 16.71
CA ASN A 275 8.45 10.13 18.05
C ASN A 275 8.00 11.60 18.06
N ARG A 276 7.60 12.17 16.92
CA ARG A 276 7.01 13.51 16.92
C ARG A 276 5.58 13.42 17.45
N PRO A 277 5.24 14.05 18.59
CA PRO A 277 3.85 14.17 19.00
C PRO A 277 3.11 14.99 17.92
N CYS A 278 2.08 14.40 17.30
CA CYS A 278 1.06 15.18 16.60
C CYS A 278 0.09 15.59 17.71
N GLU A 279 -0.06 16.88 17.99
CA GLU A 279 -1.17 17.31 18.84
C GLU A 279 -2.47 16.88 18.15
N ASP A 280 -3.38 16.28 18.92
CA ASP A 280 -4.70 15.90 18.45
C ASP A 280 -5.41 17.14 17.90
N LEU A 281 -5.44 17.27 16.57
CA LEU A 281 -6.43 18.11 15.92
C LEU A 281 -7.77 17.39 16.05
N THR A 282 -8.42 17.58 17.20
CA THR A 282 -9.84 17.31 17.37
C THR A 282 -10.61 18.00 16.26
N THR A 283 -11.10 17.25 15.27
CA THR A 283 -12.42 17.37 14.61
C THR A 283 -12.61 16.30 13.54
#